data_AF-A0A1Y5KSG4-F1
#
_entry.id   AF-A0A1Y5KSG4-F1
#
_cell.length_a   1.000
_cell.length_b   1.000
_cell.length_c   1.000
_cell.angle_alpha   90.00
_cell.angle_beta   90.00
_cell.angle_gamma   90.00
#
_symmetry.space_group_name_H-M   'P 1'
#
loop_
_entity.id
_entity.type
_entity.pdbx_description
1 polymer ?
#
loop_
_entity_poly.entity_id
_entity_poly.type
_entity_poly.pdbx_seq_one_letter_code
_entity_poly.pdbx_strand_id
1 'polypeptide(L)'
;LCALGAGAGNSPTEILVAAFGTLGIPTGVDEERILAAAEDVVRPIVSRLPVADRASIVQGRYGVYNSFLLHAERAAERYGVPAYQILKRVGEAGYVGGQEDMIIDVAIELAQTGTA
;
A
#
# COMPACT_ATOMS: atom_id res chain seq x y z
N LEU A 1 -10.76 -8.02 -2.58
CA LEU A 1 -11.01 -7.93 -4.03
C LEU A 1 -10.17 -6.83 -4.63
N CYS A 2 -9.62 -7.03 -5.83
CA CYS A 2 -8.78 -6.07 -6.57
C CYS A 2 -7.57 -5.57 -5.77
N ALA A 3 -6.99 -6.45 -4.94
CA ALA A 3 -5.94 -6.11 -3.98
C ALA A 3 -6.28 -4.99 -2.97
N LEU A 4 -7.54 -4.54 -2.86
CA LEU A 4 -7.90 -3.38 -2.04
C LEU A 4 -7.36 -3.49 -0.61
N GLY A 5 -6.57 -2.48 -0.24
CA GLY A 5 -5.82 -2.43 0.99
C GLY A 5 -4.80 -1.30 0.97
N ALA A 6 -4.17 -1.05 2.12
CA ALA A 6 -3.11 -0.07 2.24
C ALA A 6 -1.79 -0.57 1.61
N GLY A 7 -0.86 0.34 1.33
CA GLY A 7 0.43 0.01 0.72
C GLY A 7 0.28 -0.52 -0.71
N ALA A 8 0.98 -1.61 -1.03
CA ALA A 8 0.86 -2.33 -2.30
C ALA A 8 -0.44 -3.14 -2.43
N GLY A 9 -1.30 -3.12 -1.40
CA GLY A 9 -2.55 -3.86 -1.36
C GLY A 9 -2.49 -5.14 -0.52
N ASN A 10 -3.66 -5.72 -0.30
CA ASN A 10 -3.79 -7.04 0.32
C ASN A 10 -3.64 -8.15 -0.73
N SER A 11 -3.42 -9.38 -0.26
CA SER A 11 -3.54 -10.57 -1.10
C SER A 11 -4.93 -10.59 -1.76
N PRO A 12 -5.03 -10.50 -3.10
CA PRO A 12 -6.32 -10.39 -3.77
C PRO A 12 -7.10 -11.70 -3.61
N THR A 13 -8.28 -11.62 -3.01
CA THR A 13 -9.11 -12.80 -2.68
C THR A 13 -9.42 -13.64 -3.92
N GLU A 14 -9.78 -12.99 -5.02
CA GLU A 14 -10.06 -13.61 -6.30
C GLU A 14 -8.86 -14.38 -6.87
N ILE A 15 -7.64 -13.89 -6.66
CA ILE A 15 -6.41 -14.58 -7.06
C ILE A 15 -6.15 -15.77 -6.14
N LEU A 16 -6.33 -15.60 -4.82
CA LEU A 16 -6.16 -16.68 -3.85
C LEU A 16 -7.14 -17.83 -4.11
N VAL A 17 -8.40 -17.53 -4.42
CA VAL A 17 -9.42 -18.54 -4.73
C VAL A 17 -9.03 -19.35 -5.96
N ALA A 18 -8.66 -18.70 -7.07
CA ALA A 18 -8.23 -19.40 -8.29
C ALA A 18 -6.95 -20.23 -8.08
N ALA A 19 -5.97 -19.68 -7.35
CA ALA A 19 -4.73 -20.38 -7.04
C ALA A 19 -4.97 -21.62 -6.16
N PHE A 20 -5.81 -21.49 -5.13
CA PHE A 20 -6.17 -22.59 -4.25
C PHE A 20 -7.04 -23.63 -4.96
N GLY A 21 -7.91 -23.22 -5.88
CA GLY A 21 -8.65 -24.13 -6.76
C GLY A 21 -7.71 -25.02 -7.57
N THR A 22 -6.66 -24.45 -8.17
CA THR A 22 -5.62 -25.20 -8.91
C THR A 22 -4.91 -26.23 -8.03
N LEU A 23 -4.73 -25.93 -6.75
CA LEU A 23 -4.06 -26.80 -5.78
C LEU A 23 -5.01 -27.78 -5.09
N GLY A 24 -6.31 -27.75 -5.38
CA GLY A 24 -7.32 -28.58 -4.70
C GLY A 24 -7.56 -28.19 -3.23
N ILE A 25 -7.21 -26.96 -2.83
CA ILE A 25 -7.41 -26.45 -1.47
C ILE A 25 -8.81 -25.80 -1.39
N PRO A 26 -9.74 -26.34 -0.58
CA PRO A 26 -11.08 -25.80 -0.48
C PRO A 26 -11.08 -24.46 0.27
N THR A 27 -11.70 -23.44 -0.32
CA THR A 27 -11.83 -22.10 0.28
C THR A 27 -13.25 -21.82 0.79
N GLY A 28 -14.25 -22.57 0.32
CA GLY A 28 -15.67 -22.30 0.56
C GLY A 28 -16.20 -21.07 -0.21
N VAL A 29 -15.39 -20.51 -1.12
CA VAL A 29 -15.76 -19.36 -1.96
C VAL A 29 -15.96 -19.83 -3.40
N ASP A 30 -17.04 -19.38 -4.01
CA ASP A 30 -17.35 -19.65 -5.42
C ASP A 30 -16.45 -18.79 -6.33
N GLU A 31 -15.70 -19.44 -7.21
CA GLU A 31 -14.70 -18.79 -8.07
C GLU A 31 -15.34 -17.85 -9.10
N GLU A 32 -16.41 -18.26 -9.77
CA GLU A 32 -17.08 -17.42 -10.77
C GLU A 32 -17.67 -16.17 -10.12
N ARG A 33 -18.30 -16.33 -8.96
CA ARG A 33 -18.90 -15.21 -8.22
C ARG A 33 -17.87 -14.24 -7.67
N ILE A 34 -16.72 -14.72 -7.19
CA ILE A 34 -15.68 -13.82 -6.64
C ILE A 34 -14.97 -13.03 -7.74
N LEU A 35 -14.80 -13.63 -8.93
CA LEU A 35 -14.29 -12.94 -10.12
C LEU A 35 -15.27 -11.85 -10.58
N ALA A 36 -16.56 -12.18 -10.67
CA ALA A 36 -17.61 -11.19 -10.99
C ALA A 36 -17.67 -10.06 -9.95
N ALA A 37 -17.60 -10.38 -8.66
CA ALA A 37 -17.58 -9.37 -7.61
C ALA A 37 -16.36 -8.44 -7.71
N ALA A 38 -15.19 -8.97 -8.10
CA ALA A 38 -13.99 -8.16 -8.31
C ALA A 38 -14.14 -7.23 -9.52
N GLU A 39 -14.50 -7.76 -10.69
CA GLU A 39 -14.51 -7.00 -11.94
C GLU A 39 -15.75 -6.09 -12.09
N ASP A 40 -16.94 -6.58 -11.76
CA ASP A 40 -18.20 -5.89 -12.08
C ASP A 40 -18.71 -4.99 -10.95
N VAL A 41 -18.28 -5.23 -9.70
CA VAL A 41 -18.76 -4.49 -8.53
C VAL A 41 -17.67 -3.64 -7.89
N VAL A 42 -16.54 -4.24 -7.55
CA VAL A 42 -15.48 -3.51 -6.82
C VAL A 42 -14.70 -2.59 -7.74
N ARG A 43 -14.20 -3.10 -8.87
CA ARG A 43 -13.35 -2.32 -9.77
C ARG A 43 -13.98 -0.97 -10.22
N PRO A 44 -15.29 -0.86 -10.52
CA PRO A 44 -15.90 0.41 -10.92
C PRO A 44 -15.96 1.49 -9.83
N ILE A 45 -15.94 1.12 -8.54
CA ILE A 45 -16.04 2.09 -7.42
C ILE A 45 -14.67 2.46 -6.83
N VAL A 46 -13.59 1.85 -7.30
CA VAL A 46 -12.24 2.08 -6.78
C VAL A 46 -11.58 3.21 -7.56
N SER A 47 -11.21 4.27 -6.85
CA SER A 47 -10.53 5.44 -7.42
C SER A 47 -9.04 5.21 -7.70
N ARG A 48 -8.40 4.33 -6.92
CA ARG A 48 -6.99 3.98 -7.06
C ARG A 48 -6.79 2.51 -6.71
N LEU A 49 -6.27 1.74 -7.66
CA LEU A 49 -5.84 0.37 -7.42
C LEU A 49 -4.47 0.36 -6.72
N PRO A 50 -4.28 -0.50 -5.71
CA PRO A 50 -2.96 -0.71 -5.12
C PRO A 50 -1.98 -1.27 -6.16
N VAL A 51 -0.73 -0.82 -6.09
CA VAL A 51 0.33 -1.22 -7.00
C VAL A 51 1.65 -1.35 -6.24
N ALA A 52 2.46 -2.34 -6.62
CA ALA A 52 3.82 -2.53 -6.12
C ALA A 52 4.80 -1.55 -6.79
N ASP A 53 4.56 -0.25 -6.64
CA ASP A 53 5.46 0.82 -7.08
C ASP A 53 6.69 1.00 -6.15
N ARG A 54 7.60 1.91 -6.50
CA ARG A 54 8.83 2.15 -5.72
C ARG A 54 8.55 2.48 -4.24
N ALA A 55 7.53 3.29 -3.95
CA ALA A 55 7.24 3.73 -2.60
C ALA A 55 6.71 2.57 -1.74
N SER A 56 5.76 1.80 -2.27
CA SER A 56 5.20 0.63 -1.59
C SER A 56 6.22 -0.50 -1.40
N ILE A 57 7.15 -0.71 -2.35
CA ILE A 57 8.26 -1.67 -2.20
C ILE A 57 9.21 -1.23 -1.07
N VAL A 58 9.56 0.05 -1.01
CA VAL A 58 10.41 0.59 0.07
C VAL A 58 9.70 0.47 1.42
N GLN A 59 8.40 0.78 1.47
CA GLN A 59 7.57 0.59 2.66
C GLN A 59 7.69 -0.84 3.21
N GLY A 60 7.49 -1.85 2.36
CA GLY A 60 7.64 -3.25 2.74
C GLY A 60 9.07 -3.61 3.15
N ARG A 61 10.08 -3.12 2.43
CA ARG A 61 11.50 -3.39 2.71
C ARG A 61 11.95 -2.87 4.09
N TYR A 62 11.37 -1.77 4.55
CA TYR A 62 11.69 -1.12 5.81
C TYR A 62 10.68 -1.41 6.93
N GLY A 63 9.70 -2.29 6.71
CA GLY A 63 8.74 -2.70 7.75
C GLY A 63 7.81 -1.58 8.20
N VAL A 64 7.52 -0.62 7.32
CA VAL A 64 6.68 0.53 7.63
C VAL A 64 5.20 0.14 7.58
N TYR A 65 4.40 0.67 8.50
CA TYR A 65 2.97 0.41 8.54
C TYR A 65 2.27 0.80 7.23
N ASN A 66 1.52 -0.13 6.61
CA ASN A 66 1.00 0.03 5.25
C ASN A 66 0.14 1.28 5.04
N SER A 67 -0.64 1.69 6.04
CA SER A 67 -1.51 2.87 5.97
C SER A 67 -0.74 4.19 5.81
N PHE A 68 0.56 4.22 6.08
CA PHE A 68 1.38 5.42 5.95
C PHE A 68 1.64 5.85 4.50
N LEU A 69 1.44 4.98 3.51
CA LEU A 69 1.79 5.26 2.12
C LEU A 69 1.13 6.55 1.60
N LEU A 70 -0.19 6.67 1.74
CA LEU A 70 -0.92 7.85 1.25
C LEU A 70 -0.55 9.13 2.03
N HIS A 71 -0.23 9.00 3.32
CA HIS A 71 0.23 10.13 4.13
C HIS A 71 1.62 10.61 3.68
N ALA A 72 2.53 9.67 3.40
CA ALA A 72 3.86 9.97 2.89
C ALA A 72 3.81 10.58 1.49
N GLU A 73 2.92 10.12 0.60
CA GLU A 73 2.73 10.71 -0.73
C GLU A 73 2.18 12.14 -0.67
N ARG A 74 1.20 12.39 0.21
CA ARG A 74 0.68 13.75 0.43
C ARG A 74 1.74 14.68 1.01
N ALA A 75 2.56 14.19 1.94
CA ALA A 75 3.67 14.96 2.50
C ALA A 75 4.75 15.20 1.43
N ALA A 76 5.09 14.20 0.63
CA ALA A 76 6.03 14.31 -0.49
C ALA A 76 5.60 15.40 -1.48
N GLU A 77 4.34 15.40 -1.90
CA GLU A 77 3.78 16.44 -2.76
C GLU A 77 3.84 17.82 -2.10
N ARG A 78 3.45 17.92 -0.83
CA ARG A 78 3.42 19.19 -0.09
C ARG A 78 4.80 19.81 0.12
N TYR A 79 5.82 19.00 0.38
CA TYR A 79 7.16 19.47 0.76
C TYR A 79 8.21 19.31 -0.35
N GLY A 80 7.83 18.77 -1.51
CA GLY A 80 8.70 18.64 -2.67
C GLY A 80 9.83 17.63 -2.48
N VAL A 81 9.58 16.55 -1.75
CA VAL A 81 10.57 15.49 -1.46
C VAL A 81 10.07 14.12 -1.92
N PRO A 82 10.94 13.13 -2.18
CA PRO A 82 10.48 11.82 -2.64
C PRO A 82 9.79 10.99 -1.54
N ALA A 83 8.56 10.51 -1.78
CA ALA A 83 7.80 9.70 -0.83
C ALA A 83 8.55 8.45 -0.32
N TYR A 84 9.33 7.79 -1.18
CA TYR A 84 10.10 6.62 -0.79
C TYR A 84 11.20 6.95 0.24
N GLN A 85 11.75 8.17 0.24
CA GLN A 85 12.73 8.60 1.23
C GLN A 85 12.07 8.88 2.58
N ILE A 86 10.88 9.49 2.56
CA ILE A 86 10.05 9.65 3.78
C ILE A 86 9.79 8.27 4.39
N LEU A 87 9.28 7.32 3.60
CA LEU A 87 8.98 5.97 4.09
C LEU A 87 10.21 5.26 4.63
N LYS A 88 11.36 5.36 3.95
CA LYS A 88 12.63 4.83 4.45
C LYS A 88 12.98 5.38 5.83
N ARG A 89 12.95 6.71 6.02
CA ARG A 89 13.28 7.38 7.29
C ARG A 89 12.29 6.99 8.40
N VAL A 90 11.01 6.92 8.08
CA VAL A 90 9.95 6.45 8.99
C VAL A 90 10.21 5.02 9.47
N GLY A 91 10.65 4.13 8.58
CA GLY A 91 11.02 2.76 8.94
C GLY A 91 12.30 2.68 9.77
N GLU A 92 13.32 3.47 9.41
CA GLU A 92 14.57 3.58 10.20
C GLU A 92 14.32 4.15 11.60
N ALA A 93 13.32 5.00 11.77
CA ALA A 93 12.90 5.55 13.06
C ALA A 93 11.99 4.61 13.88
N GLY A 94 11.52 3.51 13.29
CA GLY A 94 10.71 2.50 13.98
C GLY A 94 9.30 2.95 14.35
N TYR A 95 8.69 3.85 13.58
CA TYR A 95 7.32 4.30 13.85
C TYR A 95 6.28 3.19 13.64
N VAL A 96 5.25 3.23 14.47
CA VAL A 96 4.13 2.27 14.48
C VAL A 96 2.83 2.94 14.05
N GLY A 97 1.81 2.14 13.71
CA GLY A 97 0.50 2.66 13.30
C GLY A 97 -0.10 3.64 14.31
N GLY A 98 -0.74 4.71 13.83
CA GLY A 98 -1.24 5.81 14.66
C GLY A 98 -0.28 7.00 14.82
N GLN A 99 0.92 6.94 14.21
CA GLN A 99 1.93 8.01 14.21
C GLN A 99 2.03 8.73 12.85
N GLU A 100 0.90 8.89 12.16
CA GLU A 100 0.84 9.50 10.82
C GLU A 100 1.28 10.97 10.81
N ASP A 101 1.19 11.66 11.95
CA ASP A 101 1.63 13.04 12.14
C ASP A 101 3.14 13.20 11.99
N MET A 102 3.94 12.26 12.51
CA MET A 102 5.40 12.28 12.45
C MET A 102 5.96 12.23 11.01
N ILE A 103 5.17 11.77 10.04
CA ILE A 103 5.53 11.74 8.61
C ILE A 103 5.78 13.17 8.09
N ILE A 104 5.05 14.16 8.61
CA ILE A 104 5.20 15.57 8.23
C ILE A 104 6.58 16.09 8.66
N ASP A 105 7.01 15.78 9.89
CA ASP A 105 8.31 16.20 10.42
C ASP A 105 9.46 15.63 9.58
N VAL A 106 9.38 14.35 9.22
CA VAL A 106 10.35 13.69 8.33
C VAL A 106 10.42 14.38 6.96
N ALA A 107 9.27 14.76 6.39
CA ALA A 107 9.23 15.44 5.10
C ALA A 107 9.89 16.84 5.17
N ILE A 108 9.66 17.58 6.26
CA ILE A 108 10.29 18.88 6.50
C ILE A 108 11.81 18.72 6.65
N GLU A 109 12.29 17.72 7.41
CA GLU A 109 13.73 17.45 7.57
C GLU A 109 14.41 17.13 6.23
N LEU A 110 13.78 16.29 5.39
CA LEU A 110 14.29 15.96 4.06
C LEU A 110 14.38 17.20 3.15
N ALA A 111 13.37 18.08 3.21
CA ALA A 111 13.35 19.30 2.41
C ALA A 111 14.47 20.27 2.82
N GLN A 112 14.80 20.34 4.11
CA GLN A 112 15.88 21.18 4.62
C GLN A 112 17.28 20.67 4.29
N THR A 113 17.44 19.34 4.23
CA THR A 113 18.76 18.70 4.02
C THR A 113 19.15 18.55 2.55
N GLY A 114 18.30 18.96 1.60
CA GLY A 114 18.63 19.06 0.17
C GLY A 114 18.85 17.72 -0.53
N THR A 115 18.32 16.63 0.00
CA THR A 115 18.37 15.31 -0.64
C THR A 115 17.26 15.18 -1.67
N ALA A 116 17.41 15.89 -2.79
CA ALA A 116 16.57 15.74 -3.99
C ALA A 116 16.97 14.50 -4.81
#